data_AF-C9DHW3-F1
#
_entry.id   AF-C9DHW3-F1
#
_cell.length_a   1.000
_cell.length_b   1.000
_cell.length_c   1.000
_cell.angle_alpha   90.00
_cell.angle_beta   90.00
_cell.angle_gamma   90.00
#
_symmetry.space_group_name_H-M   'P 1'
#
loop_
_entity.id
_entity.type
_entity.pdbx_description
1 polymer ?
#
loop_
_entity_poly.entity_id
_entity_poly.type
_entity_poly.pdbx_seq_one_letter_code
_entity_poly.pdbx_strand_id
1 'polypeptide(L)'
;MPCGIPELGVPVMVPLELNHTEFEFEQSGLLYLDAELDDLFIDGLNDFNIVDLNVKLLQLQLDFKFFFNGIKTAGNYHARGSAIGLIPFNRGGKFGFNVNGLTLDGSIKLALDGDKISVNSFQLRPTVLSVNSNFKDMFLLPLNTFIFNRVVEAVVPAFLRDNQQQVAEYLEGLVKPPINDVLGEYSLQDLMDMIGGEGPSLPSSC
;
A
#
# COMPACT_ATOMS: atom_id res chain seq x y z
N MET A 1 11.50 -9.19 -1.57
CA MET A 1 12.78 -8.89 -2.23
C MET A 1 13.71 -8.23 -1.21
N PRO A 2 14.71 -8.97 -0.67
CA PRO A 2 15.65 -8.41 0.31
C PRO A 2 16.62 -7.40 -0.31
N CYS A 3 16.77 -7.42 -1.64
CA CYS A 3 17.53 -6.45 -2.41
C CYS A 3 16.53 -5.69 -3.28
N GLY A 4 16.59 -4.35 -3.26
CA GLY A 4 15.80 -3.51 -4.18
C GLY A 4 16.28 -3.68 -5.62
N ILE A 5 15.58 -3.08 -6.57
CA ILE A 5 16.02 -3.03 -7.98
C ILE A 5 16.22 -1.54 -8.32
N PRO A 6 17.42 -0.97 -8.05
CA PRO A 6 17.68 0.45 -8.24
C PRO A 6 17.47 0.91 -9.68
N GLU A 7 17.75 0.03 -10.65
CA GLU A 7 17.55 0.28 -12.08
C GLU A 7 16.08 0.51 -12.44
N LEU A 8 15.15 -0.03 -11.65
CA LEU A 8 13.71 0.14 -11.80
C LEU A 8 13.13 1.13 -10.77
N GLY A 9 13.98 1.81 -10.00
CA GLY A 9 13.54 2.66 -8.88
C GLY A 9 12.82 1.91 -7.75
N VAL A 10 12.88 0.58 -7.73
CA VAL A 10 12.20 -0.23 -6.71
C VAL A 10 13.10 -0.31 -5.46
N PRO A 11 12.66 0.20 -4.30
CA PRO A 11 13.46 0.16 -3.08
C PRO A 11 13.55 -1.26 -2.52
N VAL A 12 14.35 -1.42 -1.46
CA VAL A 12 14.32 -2.65 -0.66
C VAL A 12 12.91 -2.80 -0.07
N MET A 13 12.31 -3.98 -0.26
CA MET A 13 10.94 -4.26 0.19
C MET A 13 10.89 -5.15 1.44
N VAL A 14 12.05 -5.56 1.98
CA VAL A 14 12.14 -6.50 3.11
C VAL A 14 13.36 -6.20 4.00
N PRO A 15 13.17 -5.48 5.12
CA PRO A 15 12.01 -4.63 5.40
C PRO A 15 11.98 -3.44 4.43
N LEU A 16 10.79 -2.93 4.16
CA LEU A 16 10.66 -1.60 3.55
C LEU A 16 10.84 -0.57 4.66
N GLU A 17 11.87 0.26 4.52
CA GLU A 17 12.19 1.35 5.45
C GLU A 17 11.98 2.69 4.74
N LEU A 18 11.13 3.55 5.32
CA LEU A 18 10.89 4.90 4.82
C LEU A 18 11.19 5.90 5.94
N ASN A 19 12.09 6.84 5.67
CA ASN A 19 12.51 7.82 6.67
C ASN A 19 11.37 8.77 7.06
N HIS A 20 10.57 9.19 6.08
CA HIS A 20 9.50 10.16 6.26
C HIS A 20 8.38 9.94 5.23
N THR A 21 7.13 10.05 5.65
CA THR A 21 5.95 9.99 4.78
C THR A 21 4.84 10.86 5.37
N GLU A 22 4.22 11.67 4.52
CA GLU A 22 3.12 12.55 4.92
C GLU A 22 1.78 11.98 4.44
N PHE A 23 0.73 12.18 5.23
CA PHE A 23 -0.63 11.78 4.94
C PHE A 23 -1.60 12.87 5.37
N GLU A 24 -2.37 13.37 4.42
CA GLU A 24 -3.42 14.35 4.67
C GLU A 24 -4.79 13.72 4.40
N PHE A 25 -5.71 13.94 5.34
CA PHE A 25 -7.10 13.52 5.24
C PHE A 25 -8.02 14.63 5.72
N GLU A 26 -8.95 15.02 4.85
CA GLU A 26 -9.99 15.98 5.18
C GLU A 26 -11.38 15.39 4.91
N GLN A 27 -12.23 15.45 5.93
CA GLN A 27 -13.67 15.27 5.83
C GLN A 27 -14.36 16.54 6.33
N SER A 28 -14.89 17.32 5.39
CA SER A 28 -15.43 18.65 5.64
C SER A 28 -16.38 18.70 6.83
N GLY A 29 -16.09 19.59 7.79
CA GLY A 29 -16.88 19.83 9.00
C GLY A 29 -16.74 18.77 10.10
N LEU A 30 -16.01 17.68 9.87
CA LEU A 30 -15.88 16.58 10.83
C LEU A 30 -14.44 16.36 11.28
N LEU A 31 -13.51 16.21 10.35
CA LEU A 31 -12.13 15.88 10.68
C LEU A 31 -11.19 16.46 9.63
N TYR A 32 -10.20 17.21 10.10
CA TYR A 32 -8.97 17.49 9.37
C TYR A 32 -7.84 16.78 10.10
N LEU A 33 -7.05 16.00 9.37
CA LEU A 33 -5.91 15.26 9.88
C LEU A 33 -4.74 15.45 8.91
N ASP A 34 -3.64 15.97 9.42
CA ASP A 34 -2.34 16.03 8.77
C ASP A 34 -1.38 15.22 9.64
N ALA A 35 -0.84 14.14 9.07
CA ALA A 35 -0.04 13.16 9.77
C ALA A 35 1.30 12.94 9.07
N GLU A 36 2.37 13.07 9.84
CA GLU A 36 3.74 12.71 9.44
C GLU A 36 4.07 11.35 10.08
N LEU A 37 4.66 10.45 9.30
CA LEU A 37 5.15 9.15 9.73
C LEU A 37 6.67 9.10 9.51
N ASP A 38 7.41 8.91 10.59
CA ASP A 38 8.87 8.85 10.58
C ASP A 38 9.36 7.45 10.97
N ASP A 39 10.55 7.09 10.49
CA ASP A 39 11.20 5.82 10.77
C ASP A 39 10.27 4.61 10.52
N LEU A 40 9.53 4.68 9.41
CA LEU A 40 8.53 3.68 9.07
C LEU A 40 9.25 2.39 8.68
N PHE A 41 8.95 1.33 9.41
CA PHE A 41 9.44 -0.02 9.20
C PHE A 41 8.28 -0.92 8.82
N ILE A 42 8.33 -1.54 7.64
CA ILE A 42 7.33 -2.48 7.16
C ILE A 42 8.00 -3.83 6.85
N ASP A 43 7.54 -4.87 7.52
CA ASP A 43 8.03 -6.25 7.37
C ASP A 43 6.90 -7.20 6.96
N GLY A 44 7.25 -8.29 6.26
CA GLY A 44 6.32 -9.30 5.77
C GLY A 44 5.83 -9.11 4.33
N LEU A 45 6.29 -8.08 3.61
CA LEU A 45 5.91 -7.86 2.20
C LEU A 45 6.43 -8.95 1.23
N ASN A 46 7.40 -9.77 1.65
CA ASN A 46 7.86 -10.95 0.91
C ASN A 46 7.15 -12.24 1.27
N ASP A 47 6.40 -12.29 2.37
CA ASP A 47 5.70 -13.49 2.81
C ASP A 47 4.27 -13.51 2.25
N PHE A 48 4.19 -13.68 0.93
CA PHE A 48 2.92 -13.77 0.21
C PHE A 48 2.82 -15.03 -0.62
N ASN A 49 1.58 -15.53 -0.72
CA ASN A 49 1.21 -16.60 -1.61
C ASN A 49 0.49 -16.04 -2.82
N ILE A 50 0.85 -16.54 -3.99
CA ILE A 50 0.10 -16.30 -5.23
C ILE A 50 -1.11 -17.25 -5.19
N VAL A 51 -2.30 -16.69 -4.99
CA VAL A 51 -3.56 -17.44 -4.95
C VAL A 51 -4.09 -17.65 -6.36
N ASP A 52 -4.02 -16.60 -7.19
CA ASP A 52 -4.40 -16.64 -8.59
C ASP A 52 -3.54 -15.66 -9.39
N LEU A 53 -3.20 -16.03 -10.62
CA LEU A 53 -2.48 -15.19 -11.55
C LEU A 53 -2.88 -15.58 -12.97
N ASN A 54 -3.53 -14.65 -13.66
CA ASN A 54 -4.08 -14.88 -14.99
C ASN A 54 -3.64 -13.77 -15.96
N VAL A 55 -2.74 -14.13 -16.87
CA VAL A 55 -2.22 -13.24 -17.90
C VAL A 55 -3.06 -13.41 -19.17
N LYS A 56 -3.79 -12.35 -19.53
CA LYS A 56 -4.66 -12.30 -20.71
C LYS A 56 -4.01 -11.44 -21.79
N LEU A 57 -3.03 -12.03 -22.49
CA LEU A 57 -2.19 -11.33 -23.47
C LEU A 57 -2.99 -10.56 -24.53
N LEU A 58 -4.04 -11.16 -25.10
CA LEU A 58 -4.87 -10.51 -26.13
C LEU A 58 -5.61 -9.27 -25.61
N GLN A 59 -5.90 -9.22 -24.32
CA GLN A 59 -6.58 -8.11 -23.66
C GLN A 59 -5.58 -7.18 -22.97
N LEU A 60 -4.28 -7.47 -23.05
CA LEU A 60 -3.20 -6.80 -22.33
C LEU A 60 -3.56 -6.60 -20.85
N GLN A 61 -4.11 -7.65 -20.24
CA GLN A 61 -4.67 -7.61 -18.89
C GLN A 61 -4.00 -8.66 -18.01
N LEU A 62 -3.66 -8.27 -16.79
CA LEU A 62 -3.19 -9.12 -15.72
C LEU A 62 -4.20 -9.11 -14.59
N ASP A 63 -4.81 -10.25 -14.31
CA ASP A 63 -5.59 -10.44 -13.08
C ASP A 63 -4.73 -11.19 -12.07
N PHE A 64 -4.72 -10.72 -10.83
CA PHE A 64 -3.90 -11.29 -9.78
C PHE A 64 -4.64 -11.34 -8.46
N LYS A 65 -4.31 -12.35 -7.66
CA LYS A 65 -4.75 -12.48 -6.29
C LYS A 65 -3.59 -12.93 -5.41
N PHE A 66 -3.19 -12.06 -4.50
CA PHE A 66 -2.13 -12.34 -3.53
C PHE A 66 -2.69 -12.43 -2.13
N PHE A 67 -2.10 -13.31 -1.32
CA PHE A 67 -2.44 -13.46 0.09
C PHE A 67 -1.19 -13.31 0.96
N PHE A 68 -1.23 -12.37 1.90
CA PHE A 68 -0.17 -12.13 2.88
C PHE A 68 -0.67 -12.63 4.24
N ASN A 69 0.11 -13.49 4.89
CA ASN A 69 -0.28 -14.03 6.19
C ASN A 69 -0.23 -12.94 7.28
N GLY A 70 0.81 -12.11 7.26
CA GLY A 70 0.93 -10.97 8.17
C GLY A 70 1.91 -9.93 7.66
N ILE A 71 1.52 -8.66 7.76
CA ILE A 71 2.38 -7.50 7.50
C ILE A 71 2.48 -6.73 8.81
N LYS A 72 3.71 -6.40 9.22
CA LYS A 72 3.97 -5.65 10.44
C LYS A 72 4.49 -4.27 10.08
N THR A 73 3.85 -3.25 10.60
CA THR A 73 4.30 -1.86 10.45
C THR A 73 4.59 -1.27 11.81
N ALA A 74 5.69 -0.53 11.93
CA ALA A 74 6.04 0.24 13.12
C ALA A 74 6.71 1.55 12.73
N GLY A 75 6.67 2.54 13.61
CA GLY A 75 7.33 3.81 13.38
C GLY A 75 6.96 4.85 14.43
N ASN A 76 7.27 6.09 14.12
CA ASN A 76 6.83 7.26 14.87
C ASN A 76 5.77 8.00 14.05
N TYR A 77 4.78 8.57 14.73
CA TYR A 77 3.79 9.42 14.09
C TYR A 77 3.77 10.79 14.76
N HIS A 78 3.49 11.82 13.97
CA HIS A 78 3.09 13.15 14.42
C HIS A 78 1.80 13.52 13.70
N ALA A 79 0.70 13.62 14.43
CA ALA A 79 -0.62 13.91 13.90
C ALA A 79 -1.12 15.26 14.46
N ARG A 80 -1.46 16.16 13.56
CA ARG A 80 -2.08 17.46 13.87
C ARG A 80 -3.36 17.63 13.09
N GLY A 81 -4.29 18.42 13.61
CA GLY A 81 -5.53 18.67 12.89
C GLY A 81 -6.63 19.22 13.77
N SER A 82 -7.87 19.05 13.32
CA SER A 82 -9.06 19.48 14.08
C SER A 82 -10.19 18.46 13.99
N ALA A 83 -10.84 18.21 15.11
CA ALA A 83 -12.03 17.36 15.20
C ALA A 83 -13.29 18.23 15.44
N ILE A 84 -14.40 17.83 14.82
CA ILE A 84 -15.70 18.54 14.88
C ILE A 84 -15.51 20.02 14.51
N GLY A 85 -14.63 20.28 13.53
CA GLY A 85 -14.30 21.59 12.98
C GLY A 85 -13.65 22.61 13.94
N LEU A 86 -13.52 22.32 15.24
CA LEU A 86 -13.17 23.34 16.24
C LEU A 86 -12.17 22.87 17.31
N ILE A 87 -11.96 21.56 17.48
CA ILE A 87 -11.09 21.05 18.55
C ILE A 87 -9.73 20.70 17.93
N PRO A 88 -8.71 21.58 18.04
CA PRO A 88 -7.40 21.27 17.51
C PRO A 88 -6.75 20.17 18.34
N PHE A 89 -5.99 19.30 17.66
CA PHE A 89 -5.12 18.34 18.29
C PHE A 89 -3.73 18.39 17.66
N ASN A 90 -2.73 18.08 18.47
CA ASN A 90 -1.36 17.83 18.06
C ASN A 90 -0.83 16.75 18.99
N ARG A 91 -0.54 15.57 18.42
CA ARG A 91 -0.14 14.37 19.15
C ARG A 91 0.97 13.69 18.38
N GLY A 92 1.92 13.13 19.10
CA GLY A 92 2.94 12.30 18.49
C GLY A 92 3.34 11.19 19.44
N GLY A 93 3.79 10.09 18.86
CA GLY A 93 4.16 8.91 19.62
C GLY A 93 4.64 7.78 18.72
N LYS A 94 5.00 6.68 19.36
CA LYS A 94 5.29 5.44 18.65
C LYS A 94 4.00 4.75 18.24
N PHE A 95 4.02 4.10 17.09
CA PHE A 95 2.92 3.23 16.71
C PHE A 95 3.43 1.87 16.21
N GLY A 96 2.54 0.88 16.34
CA GLY A 96 2.64 -0.39 15.64
C GLY A 96 1.28 -0.70 15.04
N PHE A 97 1.26 -1.17 13.80
CA PHE A 97 0.07 -1.56 13.08
C PHE A 97 0.34 -2.84 12.29
N ASN A 98 -0.27 -3.94 12.72
CA ASN A 98 -0.11 -5.23 12.04
C ASN A 98 -1.38 -5.56 11.28
N VAL A 99 -1.24 -6.00 10.03
CA VAL A 99 -2.34 -6.50 9.21
C VAL A 99 -2.21 -8.02 9.13
N ASN A 100 -3.26 -8.74 9.50
CA ASN A 100 -3.27 -10.20 9.48
C ASN A 100 -4.23 -10.71 8.40
N GLY A 101 -3.75 -11.62 7.54
CA GLY A 101 -4.55 -12.20 6.46
C GLY A 101 -5.03 -11.17 5.45
N LEU A 102 -4.10 -10.42 4.85
CA LEU A 102 -4.41 -9.48 3.77
C LEU A 102 -4.54 -10.25 2.45
N THR A 103 -5.68 -10.12 1.78
CA THR A 103 -5.87 -10.54 0.39
C THR A 103 -5.93 -9.30 -0.49
N LEU A 104 -5.09 -9.28 -1.51
CA LEU A 104 -5.08 -8.28 -2.58
C LEU A 104 -5.63 -8.91 -3.85
N ASP A 105 -6.86 -8.55 -4.22
CA ASP A 105 -7.52 -8.97 -5.46
C ASP A 105 -7.47 -7.80 -6.45
N GLY A 106 -6.79 -7.97 -7.57
CA GLY A 106 -6.53 -6.85 -8.47
C GLY A 106 -6.49 -7.22 -9.94
N SER A 107 -6.55 -6.17 -10.76
CA SER A 107 -6.49 -6.25 -12.21
C SER A 107 -5.74 -5.04 -12.77
N ILE A 108 -4.76 -5.30 -13.63
CA ILE A 108 -4.01 -4.28 -14.37
C ILE A 108 -4.37 -4.42 -15.84
N LYS A 109 -4.81 -3.34 -16.47
CA LYS A 109 -4.98 -3.26 -17.92
C LYS A 109 -3.94 -2.32 -18.49
N LEU A 110 -3.19 -2.82 -19.44
CA LEU A 110 -2.18 -2.07 -20.16
C LEU A 110 -2.76 -1.51 -21.47
N ALA A 111 -2.19 -0.42 -21.94
CA ALA A 111 -2.41 0.15 -23.26
C ALA A 111 -1.06 0.35 -23.96
N LEU A 112 -1.08 0.26 -25.28
CA LEU A 112 0.06 0.59 -26.13
C LEU A 112 -0.01 2.08 -26.47
N ASP A 113 1.06 2.81 -26.19
CA ASP A 113 1.27 4.18 -26.63
C ASP A 113 2.49 4.20 -27.56
N GLY A 114 2.23 4.00 -28.86
CA GLY A 114 3.28 3.71 -29.83
C GLY A 114 3.91 2.33 -29.60
N ASP A 115 5.21 2.30 -29.33
CA ASP A 115 6.00 1.12 -28.97
C ASP A 115 6.07 0.88 -27.45
N LYS A 116 5.67 1.87 -26.64
CA LYS A 116 5.72 1.85 -25.19
C LYS A 116 4.43 1.33 -24.56
N ILE A 117 4.54 0.88 -23.33
CA ILE A 117 3.41 0.40 -22.53
C ILE A 117 3.05 1.41 -21.46
N SER A 118 1.74 1.59 -21.25
CA SER A 118 1.20 2.35 -20.13
C SER A 118 0.10 1.57 -19.41
N VAL A 119 -0.12 1.86 -18.13
CA VAL A 119 -1.26 1.38 -17.37
C VAL A 119 -2.48 2.21 -17.73
N ASN A 120 -3.42 1.59 -18.43
CA ASN A 120 -4.72 2.18 -18.73
C ASN A 120 -5.60 2.21 -17.46
N SER A 121 -5.68 1.08 -16.76
CA SER A 121 -6.48 0.93 -15.53
C SER A 121 -5.77 0.03 -14.54
N PHE A 122 -5.85 0.40 -13.26
CA PHE A 122 -5.37 -0.39 -12.14
C PHE A 122 -6.48 -0.50 -11.09
N GLN A 123 -6.96 -1.70 -10.83
CA GLN A 123 -7.95 -1.96 -9.79
C GLN A 123 -7.32 -2.83 -8.71
N LEU A 124 -7.47 -2.41 -7.45
CA LEU A 124 -6.99 -3.16 -6.30
C LEU A 124 -8.04 -3.16 -5.19
N ARG A 125 -8.46 -4.35 -4.78
CA ARG A 125 -9.47 -4.60 -3.76
C ARG A 125 -8.85 -5.31 -2.57
N PRO A 126 -8.33 -4.57 -1.58
CA PRO A 126 -7.78 -5.18 -0.38
C PRO A 126 -8.90 -5.67 0.53
N THR A 127 -8.70 -6.85 1.11
CA THR A 127 -9.51 -7.36 2.24
C THR A 127 -8.58 -7.88 3.31
N VAL A 128 -8.91 -7.65 4.58
CA VAL A 128 -8.09 -8.07 5.72
C VAL A 128 -8.95 -8.85 6.70
N LEU A 129 -8.38 -9.89 7.31
CA LEU A 129 -9.08 -10.65 8.34
C LEU A 129 -9.17 -9.85 9.64
N SER A 130 -8.05 -9.26 10.06
CA SER A 130 -7.96 -8.43 11.25
C SER A 130 -6.76 -7.51 11.17
N VAL A 131 -6.74 -6.50 12.03
CA VAL A 131 -5.56 -5.69 12.29
C VAL A 131 -5.30 -5.64 13.79
N ASN A 132 -4.05 -5.39 14.18
CA ASN A 132 -3.68 -5.06 15.56
C ASN A 132 -3.04 -3.69 15.57
N SER A 133 -3.51 -2.80 16.45
CA SER A 133 -3.00 -1.44 16.53
C SER A 133 -2.47 -1.12 17.93
N ASN A 134 -1.38 -0.35 17.97
CA ASN A 134 -0.73 0.08 19.20
C ASN A 134 -0.13 1.48 19.03
N PHE A 135 -0.98 2.46 18.80
CA PHE A 135 -0.65 3.88 18.89
C PHE A 135 -0.44 4.27 20.36
N LYS A 136 0.69 4.92 20.65
CA LYS A 136 1.00 5.50 21.97
C LYS A 136 0.68 6.99 21.98
N ASP A 137 0.24 7.50 23.13
CA ASP A 137 0.04 8.93 23.38
C ASP A 137 -0.94 9.65 22.43
N MET A 138 -1.83 8.90 21.79
CA MET A 138 -2.91 9.45 20.94
C MET A 138 -3.87 10.33 21.74
N PHE A 139 -4.16 9.93 22.98
CA PHE A 139 -4.95 10.70 23.93
C PHE A 139 -4.19 10.87 25.24
N LEU A 140 -4.51 11.96 25.97
CA LEU A 140 -3.89 12.28 27.26
C LEU A 140 -4.07 11.16 28.30
N LEU A 141 -5.21 10.46 28.26
CA LEU A 141 -5.52 9.37 29.18
C LEU A 141 -5.18 8.03 28.53
N PRO A 142 -4.36 7.17 29.18
CA PRO A 142 -3.99 5.86 28.64
C PRO A 142 -5.18 4.97 28.26
N LEU A 143 -6.27 5.05 29.04
CA LEU A 143 -7.50 4.31 28.75
C LEU A 143 -8.13 4.72 27.41
N ASN A 144 -8.11 6.01 27.07
CA ASN A 144 -8.67 6.50 25.81
C ASN A 144 -7.82 6.04 24.62
N THR A 145 -6.50 6.06 24.76
CA THR A 145 -5.57 5.49 23.77
C THR A 145 -5.80 3.98 23.58
N PHE A 146 -6.04 3.24 24.67
CA PHE A 146 -6.40 1.82 24.56
C PHE A 146 -7.71 1.62 23.79
N ILE A 147 -8.76 2.37 24.12
CA ILE A 147 -10.06 2.30 23.43
C ILE A 147 -9.91 2.65 21.94
N PHE A 148 -9.14 3.70 21.62
CA PHE A 148 -8.86 4.10 20.24
C PHE A 148 -8.27 2.95 19.42
N ASN A 149 -7.24 2.28 19.96
CA ASN A 149 -6.65 1.12 19.28
C ASN A 149 -7.70 0.02 19.01
N ARG A 150 -8.58 -0.28 19.97
CA ARG A 150 -9.66 -1.26 19.76
C ARG A 150 -10.68 -0.82 18.71
N VAL A 151 -11.00 0.46 18.65
CA VAL A 151 -11.88 1.01 17.63
C VAL A 151 -11.24 0.87 16.25
N VAL A 152 -9.95 1.23 16.10
CA VAL A 152 -9.21 1.06 14.86
C VAL A 152 -9.21 -0.41 14.42
N GLU A 153 -8.93 -1.33 15.34
CA GLU A 153 -8.93 -2.78 15.08
C GLU A 153 -10.26 -3.30 14.56
N ALA A 154 -11.38 -2.74 15.01
CA ALA A 154 -12.72 -3.12 14.56
C ALA A 154 -13.14 -2.41 13.26
N VAL A 155 -12.81 -1.12 13.14
CA VAL A 155 -13.27 -0.27 12.05
C VAL A 155 -12.50 -0.53 10.76
N VAL A 156 -11.17 -0.68 10.80
CA VAL A 156 -10.37 -0.80 9.57
C VAL A 156 -10.80 -1.99 8.70
N PRO A 157 -10.92 -3.23 9.22
CA PRO A 157 -11.38 -4.37 8.41
C PRO A 157 -12.78 -4.15 7.82
N ALA A 158 -13.69 -3.55 8.60
CA ALA A 158 -15.03 -3.24 8.15
C ALA A 158 -15.05 -2.17 7.06
N PHE A 159 -14.29 -1.09 7.27
CA PHE A 159 -14.16 0.00 6.31
C PHE A 159 -13.63 -0.50 4.97
N LEU A 160 -12.53 -1.28 4.97
CA LEU A 160 -11.98 -1.85 3.76
C LEU A 160 -13.04 -2.69 3.04
N ARG A 161 -13.70 -3.63 3.73
CA ARG A 161 -14.73 -4.50 3.15
C ARG A 161 -15.94 -3.73 2.60
N ASP A 162 -16.40 -2.70 3.29
CA ASP A 162 -17.66 -2.03 2.99
C ASP A 162 -17.48 -0.83 2.02
N ASN A 163 -16.24 -0.34 1.83
CA ASN A 163 -15.92 0.82 0.98
C ASN A 163 -14.95 0.48 -0.17
N GLN A 164 -15.06 -0.73 -0.72
CA GLN A 164 -14.16 -1.26 -1.76
C GLN A 164 -13.94 -0.31 -2.94
N GLN A 165 -14.97 0.40 -3.40
CA GLN A 165 -14.87 1.34 -4.51
C GLN A 165 -13.95 2.53 -4.17
N GLN A 166 -14.19 3.18 -3.03
CA GLN A 166 -13.42 4.34 -2.58
C GLN A 166 -11.95 3.96 -2.32
N VAL A 167 -11.73 2.78 -1.71
CA VAL A 167 -10.39 2.25 -1.47
C VAL A 167 -9.67 1.94 -2.78
N ALA A 168 -10.35 1.33 -3.75
CA ALA A 168 -9.77 1.03 -5.06
C ALA A 168 -9.38 2.31 -5.82
N GLU A 169 -10.22 3.34 -5.82
CA GLU A 169 -9.94 4.64 -6.44
C GLU A 169 -8.72 5.33 -5.81
N TYR A 170 -8.64 5.32 -4.47
CA TYR A 170 -7.48 5.87 -3.74
C TYR A 170 -6.19 5.11 -4.08
N LEU A 171 -6.22 3.77 -4.05
CA LEU A 171 -5.06 2.95 -4.36
C LEU A 171 -4.65 3.05 -5.83
N GLU A 172 -5.60 3.21 -6.76
CA GLU A 172 -5.29 3.48 -8.16
C GLU A 172 -4.52 4.79 -8.30
N GLY A 173 -4.96 5.86 -7.65
CA GLY A 173 -4.24 7.15 -7.66
C GLY A 173 -2.83 7.06 -7.07
N LEU A 174 -2.64 6.26 -6.02
CA LEU A 174 -1.35 6.08 -5.35
C LEU A 174 -0.37 5.20 -6.14
N VAL A 175 -0.86 4.10 -6.73
CA VAL A 175 -0.02 3.05 -7.31
C VAL A 175 0.21 3.22 -8.81
N LYS A 176 -0.75 3.80 -9.54
CA LYS A 176 -0.63 3.96 -10.99
C LYS A 176 0.56 4.81 -11.43
N PRO A 177 0.88 5.97 -10.80
CA PRO A 177 2.05 6.76 -11.18
C PRO A 177 3.38 5.99 -11.11
N PRO A 178 3.78 5.37 -9.98
CA PRO A 178 5.06 4.66 -9.92
C PRO A 178 5.11 3.44 -10.84
N ILE A 179 3.98 2.74 -11.08
CA ILE A 179 3.98 1.65 -12.06
C ILE A 179 4.19 2.19 -13.48
N ASN A 180 3.57 3.31 -13.85
CA ASN A 180 3.76 3.93 -15.16
C ASN A 180 5.19 4.44 -15.36
N ASP A 181 5.82 4.98 -14.33
CA ASP A 181 7.22 5.43 -14.41
C ASP A 181 8.18 4.28 -14.74
N VAL A 182 7.87 3.06 -14.26
CA VAL A 182 8.63 1.85 -14.58
C VAL A 182 8.24 1.28 -15.94
N LEU A 183 6.95 1.06 -16.20
CA LEU A 183 6.49 0.38 -17.42
C LEU A 183 6.64 1.23 -18.69
N GLY A 184 6.62 2.57 -18.57
CA GLY A 184 6.78 3.49 -19.68
C GLY A 184 8.14 3.40 -20.40
N GLU A 185 9.11 2.71 -19.81
CA GLU A 185 10.43 2.47 -20.41
C GLU A 185 10.50 1.16 -21.20
N TYR A 186 9.45 0.33 -21.19
CA TYR A 186 9.44 -1.00 -21.80
C TYR A 186 8.44 -1.12 -22.95
N SER A 187 8.81 -1.92 -23.94
CA SER A 187 7.91 -2.38 -25.01
C SER A 187 7.20 -3.68 -24.63
N LEU A 188 6.18 -4.05 -25.41
CA LEU A 188 5.50 -5.35 -25.25
C LEU A 188 6.44 -6.53 -25.49
N GLN A 189 7.41 -6.38 -26.39
CA GLN A 189 8.39 -7.43 -26.64
C GLN A 189 9.29 -7.62 -25.40
N ASP A 190 9.75 -6.54 -24.77
CA ASP A 190 10.59 -6.62 -23.57
C ASP A 190 9.87 -7.34 -22.42
N LEU A 191 8.57 -7.08 -22.23
CA LEU A 191 7.76 -7.78 -21.22
C LEU A 191 7.60 -9.27 -21.55
N MET A 192 7.41 -9.62 -22.82
CA MET A 192 7.27 -11.01 -23.27
C MET A 192 8.58 -11.77 -23.10
N ASP A 193 9.71 -11.14 -23.41
CA ASP A 193 11.04 -11.74 -23.25
C ASP A 193 11.37 -11.96 -21.76
N MET A 194 10.98 -11.02 -20.87
CA MET A 194 11.09 -11.20 -19.42
C MET A 194 10.26 -12.38 -18.88
N ILE A 195 9.03 -12.56 -19.37
CA ILE A 195 8.15 -13.67 -18.96
C ILE A 195 8.63 -15.01 -19.57
N GLY A 196 9.15 -14.98 -20.79
CA GLY A 196 9.68 -16.14 -21.52
C GLY A 196 11.05 -16.63 -21.02
N GLY A 197 11.73 -15.86 -20.18
CA GLY A 197 13.05 -16.19 -19.64
C GLY A 197 14.23 -15.89 -20.57
N GLU A 198 14.01 -15.16 -21.67
CA GLU A 198 15.03 -14.78 -22.65
C GLU A 198 15.41 -13.28 -22.60
N GLY A 199 14.69 -12.48 -21.81
CA GLY A 199 14.97 -11.07 -21.58
C GLY A 199 16.10 -10.83 -20.55
N PRO A 200 16.56 -9.58 -20.37
CA PRO A 200 17.55 -9.25 -19.35
C PRO A 200 17.06 -9.80 -18.01
N SER A 201 17.82 -10.73 -17.43
CA SER A 201 17.51 -11.26 -16.12
C SER A 201 17.42 -10.10 -15.14
N LEU A 202 16.32 -9.98 -14.39
CA LEU A 202 16.29 -9.16 -13.18
C LEU A 202 17.56 -9.50 -12.40
N PRO A 203 18.41 -8.52 -12.02
CA PRO A 203 19.69 -8.81 -11.40
C PRO A 203 19.47 -9.75 -10.22
N SER A 204 19.97 -10.97 -10.33
CA SER A 204 19.84 -12.02 -9.30
C SER A 204 20.94 -11.96 -8.26
N SER A 205 21.68 -10.86 -8.22
CA SER A 205 22.74 -10.59 -7.26
C SER A 205 22.49 -9.24 -6.62
N CYS A 206 22.41 -9.26 -5.29
CA CYS A 206 22.83 -8.12 -4.50
C CYS A 206 24.29 -7.78 -4.88
#